data_AF-A0A1Y1MBN8-F1
#
_entry.id   AF-A0A1Y1MBN8-F1
#
_cell.length_a   1.000
_cell.length_b   1.000
_cell.length_c   1.000
_cell.angle_alpha   90.00
_cell.angle_beta   90.00
_cell.angle_gamma   90.00
#
_symmetry.space_group_name_H-M   'P 1'
#
loop_
_entity.id
_entity.type
_entity.pdbx_description
1 polymer ?
#
loop_
_entity_poly.entity_id
_entity_poly.type
_entity_poly.pdbx_seq_one_letter_code
_entity_poly.pdbx_strand_id
1 'polypeptide(L)'
;FLNLDNPPFILKQFFENKLGEAFLFGIHSTMNIMHSKIQYLEKSNNSIIEAKKVLREISFNLEQRINQNFMPLKIKEILSKIENDSEVTNFKEEIINYYKTMKNYLESWIEPLKDLDIFEWMDIANIKTVEYSNLEPTLLFLNAHNVNFDEEKLFNEVLCLQKFINDLPTENQVTDNCNIFWSNFFLSELGTNCHELKRIASFFFCLPAHNANVERVFSLIKSQWSAERNKLLPETIADILKTKYNFDMTCQQFYDYLLKGDKNVLKNIGSSLKYNVELNK
;
A
#
# COMPACT_ATOMS: atom_id res chain seq x y z
N PHE A 1 31.74 17.74 -13.48
CA PHE A 1 31.96 16.38 -14.02
C PHE A 1 32.92 16.40 -15.21
N LEU A 2 32.67 17.20 -16.25
CA LEU A 2 33.57 17.30 -17.42
C LEU A 2 35.00 17.78 -17.10
N ASN A 3 35.21 18.45 -15.96
CA ASN A 3 36.51 18.90 -15.49
C ASN A 3 37.31 17.84 -14.70
N LEU A 4 36.83 16.60 -14.60
CA LEU A 4 37.57 15.51 -13.97
C LEU A 4 38.67 15.02 -14.95
N ASP A 5 39.80 14.57 -14.43
CA ASP A 5 40.94 14.12 -15.27
C ASP A 5 40.62 12.84 -16.06
N ASN A 6 39.81 11.93 -15.50
CA ASN A 6 39.42 10.66 -16.12
C ASN A 6 37.95 10.29 -15.81
N PRO A 7 36.95 11.03 -16.31
CA PRO A 7 35.55 10.67 -16.13
C PRO A 7 35.23 9.40 -16.93
N PRO A 8 34.33 8.52 -16.45
CA PRO A 8 33.81 7.42 -17.23
C PRO A 8 33.32 7.88 -18.61
N PHE A 9 33.82 7.24 -19.68
CA PHE A 9 33.62 7.66 -21.06
C PHE A 9 32.13 7.87 -21.42
N ILE A 10 31.27 6.92 -21.01
CA ILE A 10 29.82 6.97 -21.27
C ILE A 10 29.18 8.21 -20.66
N LEU A 11 29.53 8.55 -19.41
CA LEU A 11 28.98 9.72 -18.74
C LEU A 11 29.51 11.01 -19.37
N LYS A 12 30.79 11.03 -19.76
CA LYS A 12 31.36 12.18 -20.48
C LYS A 12 30.59 12.44 -21.78
N GLN A 13 30.37 11.41 -22.59
CA GLN A 13 29.60 11.49 -23.83
C GLN A 13 28.15 11.97 -23.59
N PHE A 14 27.51 11.50 -22.51
CA PHE A 14 26.16 11.92 -22.15
C PHE A 14 26.08 13.40 -21.80
N PHE A 15 27.01 13.92 -20.99
CA PHE A 15 27.02 15.32 -20.58
C PHE A 15 27.55 16.29 -21.66
N GLU A 16 28.29 15.80 -22.65
CA GLU A 16 28.66 16.57 -23.85
C GLU A 16 27.49 16.72 -24.82
N ASN A 17 26.53 15.79 -24.80
CA ASN A 17 25.30 15.88 -25.59
C ASN A 17 24.32 16.88 -24.93
N LYS A 18 23.93 17.93 -25.68
CA LYS A 18 22.94 18.94 -25.23
C LYS A 18 21.59 18.31 -24.84
N LEU A 19 21.23 17.17 -25.43
CA LEU A 19 20.02 16.41 -25.08
C LEU A 19 20.16 15.63 -23.77
N GLY A 20 21.38 15.30 -23.32
CA GLY A 20 21.60 14.61 -22.05
C GLY A 20 21.06 15.39 -20.87
N GLU A 21 21.28 16.70 -20.84
CA GLU A 21 20.68 17.60 -19.84
C GLU A 21 19.14 17.61 -19.94
N ALA A 22 18.58 17.63 -21.15
CA ALA A 22 17.13 17.57 -21.35
C ALA A 22 16.52 16.26 -20.83
N PHE A 23 17.19 15.11 -21.00
CA PHE A 23 16.76 13.84 -20.43
C PHE A 23 16.72 13.87 -18.90
N LEU A 24 17.73 14.44 -18.25
CA LEU A 24 17.76 14.56 -16.79
C LEU A 24 16.59 15.40 -16.28
N PHE A 25 16.26 16.50 -16.94
CA PHE A 25 15.07 17.29 -16.58
C PHE A 25 13.77 16.53 -16.79
N GLY A 26 13.69 15.69 -17.84
CA GLY A 26 12.54 14.80 -18.08
C GLY A 26 12.35 13.81 -16.95
N ILE A 27 13.42 13.08 -16.59
CA ILE A 27 13.42 12.11 -15.50
C ILE A 27 13.07 12.79 -14.18
N HIS A 28 13.71 13.92 -13.87
CA HIS A 28 13.48 14.67 -12.62
C HIS A 28 12.02 15.13 -12.49
N SER A 29 11.41 15.62 -13.59
CA SER A 29 10.00 16.02 -13.60
C SER A 29 9.06 14.86 -13.23
N THR A 30 9.34 13.66 -13.75
CA THR A 30 8.56 12.47 -13.42
C THR A 30 8.84 11.98 -12.00
N MET A 31 10.10 12.00 -11.57
CA MET A 31 10.51 11.55 -10.24
C MET A 31 9.78 12.31 -9.13
N ASN A 32 9.53 13.61 -9.31
CA ASN A 32 8.77 14.41 -8.35
C ASN A 32 7.34 13.89 -8.13
N ILE A 33 6.68 13.42 -9.19
CA ILE A 33 5.33 12.81 -9.08
C ILE A 33 5.42 11.52 -8.29
N MET A 34 6.41 10.67 -8.59
CA MET A 34 6.57 9.38 -7.92
C MET A 34 6.93 9.53 -6.45
N HIS A 35 7.86 10.43 -6.11
CA HIS A 35 8.40 10.55 -4.75
C HIS A 35 7.32 10.89 -3.71
N SER A 36 6.48 11.88 -3.99
CA SER A 36 5.38 12.27 -3.08
C SER A 36 4.38 11.14 -2.85
N LYS A 37 4.13 10.32 -3.88
CA LYS A 37 3.19 9.19 -3.82
C LYS A 37 3.79 7.95 -3.16
N ILE A 38 5.09 7.69 -3.35
CA ILE A 38 5.80 6.62 -2.66
C ILE A 38 5.79 6.86 -1.14
N GLN A 39 6.10 8.08 -0.68
CA GLN A 39 6.06 8.41 0.74
C GLN A 39 4.67 8.17 1.36
N TYR A 40 3.60 8.44 0.61
CA TYR A 40 2.26 8.13 1.06
C TYR A 40 2.04 6.62 1.13
N LEU A 41 2.43 5.86 0.11
CA LEU A 41 2.28 4.40 0.05
C LEU A 41 3.08 3.65 1.13
N GLU A 42 4.23 4.17 1.55
CA GLU A 42 5.09 3.56 2.58
C GLU A 42 4.50 3.58 4.00
N LYS A 43 3.40 4.31 4.22
CA LYS A 43 2.69 4.30 5.50
C LYS A 43 2.16 2.88 5.78
N SER A 44 2.40 2.39 7.00
CA SER A 44 2.06 1.02 7.41
C SER A 44 0.56 0.74 7.53
N ASN A 45 -0.27 1.78 7.52
CA ASN A 45 -1.72 1.73 7.74
C ASN A 45 -2.51 2.23 6.53
N ASN A 46 -1.99 2.02 5.32
CA ASN A 46 -2.78 2.19 4.11
C ASN A 46 -3.66 0.96 3.90
N SER A 47 -4.88 1.20 3.41
CA SER A 47 -5.76 0.19 2.83
C SER A 47 -5.42 -0.05 1.36
N ILE A 48 -5.88 -1.18 0.83
CA ILE A 48 -5.65 -1.52 -0.59
C ILE A 48 -6.30 -0.52 -1.55
N ILE A 49 -7.42 0.10 -1.18
CA ILE A 49 -8.08 1.12 -2.00
C ILE A 49 -7.29 2.42 -2.02
N GLU A 50 -6.74 2.85 -0.87
CA GLU A 50 -5.84 4.01 -0.81
C GLU A 50 -4.62 3.80 -1.72
N ALA A 51 -4.03 2.59 -1.71
CA ALA A 51 -2.94 2.25 -2.61
C ALA A 51 -3.37 2.28 -4.09
N LYS A 52 -4.52 1.67 -4.41
CA LYS A 52 -5.07 1.66 -5.76
C LYS A 52 -5.37 3.07 -6.28
N LYS A 53 -5.89 3.96 -5.45
CA LYS A 53 -6.13 5.37 -5.79
C LYS A 53 -4.86 6.11 -6.16
N VAL A 54 -3.79 5.91 -5.39
CA VAL A 54 -2.48 6.48 -5.71
C VAL A 54 -2.00 6.00 -7.07
N LEU A 55 -2.10 4.70 -7.35
CA LEU A 55 -1.70 4.13 -8.64
C LEU A 55 -2.53 4.71 -9.81
N ARG A 56 -3.85 4.82 -9.63
CA ARG A 56 -4.76 5.44 -10.61
C ARG A 56 -4.43 6.91 -10.85
N GLU A 57 -4.13 7.67 -9.82
CA GLU A 57 -3.76 9.08 -9.93
C GLU A 57 -2.46 9.27 -10.72
N ILE A 58 -1.45 8.42 -10.47
CA ILE A 58 -0.19 8.43 -11.23
C ILE A 58 -0.46 8.06 -12.69
N SER A 59 -1.23 7.00 -12.94
CA SER A 59 -1.59 6.56 -14.30
C SER A 59 -2.32 7.67 -15.07
N PHE A 60 -3.29 8.33 -14.42
CA PHE A 60 -3.99 9.48 -14.98
C PHE A 60 -3.04 10.65 -15.27
N ASN A 61 -2.11 10.97 -14.38
CA ASN A 61 -1.12 12.03 -14.63
C ASN A 61 -0.24 11.72 -15.86
N LEU A 62 0.22 10.47 -15.98
CA LEU A 62 0.99 10.02 -17.15
C LEU A 62 0.17 10.11 -18.43
N GLU A 63 -1.11 9.72 -18.39
CA GLU A 63 -2.03 9.88 -19.52
C GLU A 63 -2.17 11.33 -19.96
N GLN A 64 -2.36 12.25 -19.01
CA GLN A 64 -2.44 13.67 -19.31
C GLN A 64 -1.14 14.20 -19.92
N ARG A 65 0.01 13.73 -19.43
CA ARG A 65 1.32 14.09 -20.01
C ARG A 65 1.48 13.60 -21.45
N ILE A 66 1.00 12.39 -21.76
CA ILE A 66 1.00 11.84 -23.12
C ILE A 66 0.08 12.67 -24.02
N ASN A 67 -1.18 12.87 -23.60
CA ASN A 67 -2.20 13.56 -24.40
C ASN A 67 -1.83 15.02 -24.70
N GLN A 68 -1.19 15.70 -23.75
CA GLN A 68 -0.79 17.10 -23.88
C GLN A 68 0.64 17.28 -24.43
N ASN A 69 1.32 16.19 -24.80
CA ASN A 69 2.74 16.18 -25.16
C ASN A 69 3.61 16.96 -24.17
N PHE A 70 3.37 16.74 -22.87
CA PHE A 70 3.93 17.55 -21.80
C PHE A 70 5.45 17.41 -21.70
N MET A 71 6.12 18.57 -21.69
CA MET A 71 7.53 18.70 -21.37
C MET A 71 7.74 19.93 -20.49
N PRO A 72 8.56 19.84 -19.43
CA PRO A 72 9.00 21.00 -18.65
C PRO A 72 9.52 22.13 -19.53
N LEU A 73 9.28 23.38 -19.11
CA LEU A 73 9.74 24.56 -19.84
C LEU A 73 11.26 24.52 -20.09
N LYS A 74 12.03 24.01 -19.12
CA LYS A 74 13.48 23.89 -19.24
C LYS A 74 13.92 22.98 -20.39
N ILE A 75 13.17 21.90 -20.65
CA ILE A 75 13.42 21.03 -21.80
C ILE A 75 13.14 21.81 -23.09
N LYS A 76 12.03 22.54 -23.15
CA LYS A 76 11.68 23.35 -24.33
C LYS A 76 12.74 24.42 -24.64
N GLU A 77 13.32 25.05 -23.62
CA GLU A 77 14.44 26.00 -23.75
C GLU A 77 15.74 25.35 -24.28
N ILE A 78 15.99 24.08 -23.95
CA ILE A 78 17.15 23.35 -24.45
C ILE A 78 16.92 22.96 -25.91
N LEU A 79 15.73 22.43 -26.21
CA LEU A 79 15.36 22.00 -27.56
C LEU A 79 15.36 23.16 -28.57
N SER A 80 14.99 24.38 -28.15
CA SER A 80 15.01 25.55 -29.04
C SER A 80 16.41 25.99 -29.47
N LYS A 81 17.46 25.48 -28.82
CA LYS A 81 18.87 25.77 -29.13
C LYS A 81 19.53 24.68 -30.00
N ILE A 82 18.76 23.68 -30.40
CA ILE A 82 19.21 22.58 -31.26
C ILE A 82 18.74 22.87 -32.68
N GLU A 83 19.68 22.92 -33.62
CA GLU A 83 19.39 23.23 -35.02
C GLU A 83 18.85 22.02 -35.81
N ASN A 84 19.12 20.81 -35.33
CA ASN A 84 18.69 19.58 -35.98
C ASN A 84 17.25 19.20 -35.58
N ASP A 85 16.28 19.53 -36.43
CA ASP A 85 14.86 19.21 -36.23
C ASP A 85 14.57 17.71 -36.08
N SER A 86 15.36 16.84 -36.72
CA SER A 86 15.19 15.38 -36.60
C SER A 86 15.57 14.89 -35.20
N GLU A 87 16.67 15.40 -34.63
CA GLU A 87 17.07 15.08 -33.26
C GLU A 87 16.03 15.56 -32.24
N VAL A 88 15.50 16.77 -32.43
CA VAL A 88 14.44 17.31 -31.57
C VAL A 88 13.17 16.48 -31.65
N THR A 89 12.80 16.02 -32.85
CA THR A 89 11.62 15.18 -33.06
C THR A 89 11.81 13.82 -32.39
N ASN A 90 12.94 13.15 -32.61
CA ASN A 90 13.26 11.87 -31.98
C ASN A 90 13.24 11.98 -30.45
N PHE A 91 13.83 13.04 -29.88
CA PHE A 91 13.80 13.27 -28.44
C PHE A 91 12.37 13.39 -27.89
N LYS A 92 11.50 14.14 -28.57
CA LYS A 92 10.09 14.27 -28.15
C LYS A 92 9.38 12.92 -28.16
N GLU A 93 9.60 12.13 -29.20
CA GLU A 93 9.04 10.77 -29.29
C GLU A 93 9.54 9.87 -28.16
N GLU A 94 10.84 9.93 -27.83
CA GLU A 94 11.42 9.16 -26.73
C GLU A 94 10.82 9.54 -25.37
N ILE A 95 10.61 10.84 -25.09
CA ILE A 95 9.95 11.28 -23.84
C ILE A 95 8.51 10.78 -23.75
N ILE A 96 7.76 10.82 -24.86
CA ILE A 96 6.39 10.29 -24.89
C ILE A 96 6.40 8.77 -24.72
N ASN A 97 7.36 8.08 -25.35
CA ASN A 97 7.51 6.63 -25.19
C ASN A 97 7.89 6.25 -23.76
N TYR A 98 8.71 7.07 -23.09
CA TYR A 98 9.03 6.92 -21.68
C TYR A 98 7.77 7.00 -20.80
N TYR A 99 6.90 8.00 -21.02
CA TYR A 99 5.62 8.08 -20.30
C TYR A 99 4.70 6.89 -20.58
N LYS A 100 4.58 6.46 -21.84
CA LYS A 100 3.79 5.29 -22.24
C LYS A 100 4.29 4.01 -21.55
N THR A 101 5.60 3.80 -21.54
CA THR A 101 6.22 2.63 -20.90
C THR A 101 5.88 2.58 -19.41
N MET A 102 6.01 3.70 -18.70
CA MET A 102 5.63 3.78 -17.28
C MET A 102 4.14 3.55 -17.07
N LYS A 103 3.28 4.14 -17.91
CA LYS A 103 1.83 3.96 -17.82
C LYS A 103 1.44 2.49 -17.99
N ASN A 104 1.93 1.85 -19.05
CA ASN A 104 1.66 0.44 -19.35
C ASN A 104 2.11 -0.48 -18.21
N TYR A 105 3.29 -0.18 -17.62
CA TYR A 105 3.77 -0.91 -16.45
C TYR A 105 2.79 -0.77 -15.28
N LEU A 106 2.39 0.44 -14.92
CA LEU A 106 1.46 0.68 -13.81
C LEU A 106 0.07 0.07 -14.07
N GLU A 107 -0.47 0.19 -15.28
CA GLU A 107 -1.75 -0.42 -15.66
C GLU A 107 -1.73 -1.94 -15.48
N SER A 108 -0.61 -2.60 -15.82
CA SER A 108 -0.44 -4.05 -15.61
C SER A 108 -0.52 -4.45 -14.13
N TRP A 109 -0.15 -3.56 -13.21
CA TRP A 109 -0.28 -3.78 -11.76
C TRP A 109 -1.64 -3.37 -11.19
N ILE A 110 -2.34 -2.44 -11.85
CA ILE A 110 -3.70 -2.02 -11.45
C ILE A 110 -4.73 -3.06 -11.88
N GLU A 111 -4.52 -3.75 -13.01
CA GLU A 111 -5.47 -4.72 -13.58
C GLU A 111 -5.93 -5.79 -12.58
N PRO A 112 -5.03 -6.49 -11.86
CA PRO A 112 -5.44 -7.50 -10.89
C PRO A 112 -6.18 -6.92 -9.67
N LEU A 113 -6.06 -5.61 -9.42
CA LEU A 113 -6.75 -4.93 -8.33
C LEU A 113 -8.18 -4.52 -8.71
N LYS A 114 -8.59 -4.63 -9.98
CA LYS A 114 -9.94 -4.27 -10.43
C LYS A 114 -11.03 -5.07 -9.74
N ASP A 115 -10.78 -6.34 -9.44
CA ASP A 115 -11.74 -7.18 -8.72
C ASP A 115 -12.07 -6.64 -7.32
N LEU A 116 -11.18 -5.81 -6.75
CA LEU A 116 -11.38 -5.15 -5.45
C LEU A 116 -12.20 -3.86 -5.55
N ASP A 117 -12.65 -3.45 -6.75
CA ASP A 117 -13.53 -2.29 -6.93
C ASP A 117 -14.87 -2.44 -6.18
N ILE A 118 -15.27 -3.68 -5.92
CA ILE A 118 -16.44 -3.98 -5.08
C ILE A 118 -16.37 -3.36 -3.68
N PHE A 119 -15.16 -3.11 -3.15
CA PHE A 119 -14.95 -2.52 -1.83
C PHE A 119 -14.85 -0.99 -1.86
N GLU A 120 -14.98 -0.32 -3.01
CA GLU A 120 -14.81 1.14 -3.13
C GLU A 120 -15.69 1.95 -2.18
N TRP A 121 -16.84 1.43 -1.77
CA TRP A 121 -17.73 2.08 -0.80
C TRP A 121 -17.10 2.19 0.60
N MET A 122 -16.09 1.37 0.93
CA MET A 122 -15.40 1.39 2.22
C MET A 122 -14.40 2.54 2.35
N ASP A 123 -14.08 3.20 1.26
CA ASP A 123 -13.16 4.33 1.25
C ASP A 123 -13.83 5.60 1.79
N ILE A 124 -13.06 6.41 2.54
CA ILE A 124 -13.55 7.62 3.22
C ILE A 124 -14.14 8.65 2.25
N ALA A 125 -13.63 8.75 1.01
CA ALA A 125 -14.15 9.68 0.03
C ALA A 125 -15.57 9.31 -0.43
N ASN A 126 -15.89 8.01 -0.43
CA ASN A 126 -17.17 7.48 -0.88
C ASN A 126 -18.14 7.21 0.29
N ILE A 127 -17.62 7.07 1.51
CA ILE A 127 -18.42 6.65 2.67
C ILE A 127 -19.55 7.64 3.00
N LYS A 128 -19.39 8.93 2.69
CA LYS A 128 -20.40 9.97 2.92
C LYS A 128 -21.70 9.74 2.14
N THR A 129 -21.62 9.01 1.03
CA THR A 129 -22.75 8.70 0.16
C THR A 129 -23.04 7.21 0.12
N VAL A 130 -22.59 6.46 1.13
CA VAL A 130 -22.79 5.00 1.16
C VAL A 130 -24.27 4.67 1.31
N GLU A 131 -24.77 3.85 0.41
CA GLU A 131 -26.09 3.23 0.43
C GLU A 131 -25.94 1.71 0.51
N TYR A 132 -26.97 1.03 1.02
CA TYR A 132 -26.95 -0.43 1.12
C TYR A 132 -26.73 -1.12 -0.24
N SER A 133 -27.28 -0.54 -1.32
CA SER A 133 -27.11 -1.02 -2.70
C SER A 133 -25.64 -1.08 -3.14
N ASN A 134 -24.76 -0.23 -2.58
CA ASN A 134 -23.34 -0.25 -2.89
C ASN A 134 -22.62 -1.49 -2.35
N LEU A 135 -23.21 -2.17 -1.36
CA LEU A 135 -22.63 -3.38 -0.75
C LEU A 135 -22.96 -4.64 -1.55
N GLU A 136 -24.01 -4.65 -2.37
CA GLU A 136 -24.46 -5.84 -3.10
C GLU A 136 -23.34 -6.57 -3.86
N PRO A 137 -22.45 -5.87 -4.61
CA PRO A 137 -21.32 -6.54 -5.28
C PRO A 137 -20.33 -7.18 -4.31
N THR A 138 -20.08 -6.52 -3.16
CA THR A 138 -19.25 -7.08 -2.07
C THR A 138 -19.89 -8.35 -1.52
N LEU A 139 -21.20 -8.33 -1.27
CA LEU A 139 -21.92 -9.48 -0.71
C LEU A 139 -21.91 -10.67 -1.66
N LEU A 140 -22.15 -10.46 -2.97
CA LEU A 140 -22.07 -11.52 -3.98
C LEU A 140 -20.67 -12.14 -4.04
N PHE A 141 -19.63 -11.30 -4.02
CA PHE A 141 -18.24 -11.77 -4.00
C PHE A 141 -17.93 -12.59 -2.75
N LEU A 142 -18.32 -12.12 -1.58
CA LEU A 142 -18.04 -12.79 -0.31
C LEU A 142 -18.86 -14.09 -0.15
N ASN A 143 -20.11 -14.11 -0.59
CA ASN A 143 -20.94 -15.31 -0.66
C ASN A 143 -20.30 -16.38 -1.57
N ALA A 144 -19.76 -15.98 -2.72
CA ALA A 144 -19.02 -16.89 -3.61
C ALA A 144 -17.77 -17.51 -2.95
N HIS A 145 -17.25 -16.89 -1.89
CA HIS A 145 -16.14 -17.37 -1.06
C HIS A 145 -16.60 -17.99 0.26
N ASN A 146 -17.87 -18.42 0.36
CA ASN A 146 -18.47 -19.06 1.54
C ASN A 146 -18.56 -18.17 2.79
N VAL A 147 -18.62 -16.84 2.62
CA VAL A 147 -18.84 -15.89 3.71
C VAL A 147 -20.27 -15.36 3.61
N ASN A 148 -21.18 -15.98 4.37
CA ASN A 148 -22.60 -15.61 4.40
C ASN A 148 -22.88 -14.52 5.45
N PHE A 149 -23.85 -13.65 5.18
CA PHE A 149 -24.25 -12.54 6.07
C PHE A 149 -25.73 -12.62 6.42
N ASP A 150 -26.08 -12.13 7.61
CA ASP A 150 -27.46 -11.82 7.96
C ASP A 150 -27.83 -10.45 7.35
N GLU A 151 -28.54 -10.45 6.23
CA GLU A 151 -28.85 -9.24 5.46
C GLU A 151 -29.69 -8.22 6.25
N GLU A 152 -30.61 -8.70 7.10
CA GLU A 152 -31.46 -7.83 7.91
C GLU A 152 -30.63 -7.13 9.00
N LYS A 153 -29.72 -7.86 9.65
CA LYS A 153 -28.77 -7.24 10.59
C LYS A 153 -27.83 -6.27 9.87
N LEU A 154 -27.24 -6.69 8.75
CA LEU A 154 -26.30 -5.86 8.01
C LEU A 154 -26.94 -4.56 7.55
N PHE A 155 -28.19 -4.59 7.08
CA PHE A 155 -28.93 -3.37 6.72
C PHE A 155 -29.00 -2.39 7.89
N ASN A 156 -29.38 -2.86 9.07
CA ASN A 156 -29.44 -2.03 10.28
C ASN A 156 -28.04 -1.51 10.70
N GLU A 157 -26.99 -2.31 10.52
CA GLU A 157 -25.61 -1.89 10.80
C GLU A 157 -25.13 -0.79 9.83
N VAL A 158 -25.54 -0.83 8.56
CA VAL A 158 -25.27 0.24 7.59
C VAL A 158 -25.99 1.54 7.99
N LEU A 159 -27.22 1.47 8.50
CA LEU A 159 -27.90 2.65 9.05
C LEU A 159 -27.15 3.25 10.24
N CYS A 160 -26.55 2.39 11.10
CA CYS A 160 -25.71 2.84 12.21
C CYS A 160 -24.45 3.56 11.71
N LEU A 161 -23.83 3.05 10.65
CA LEU A 161 -22.69 3.70 9.98
C LEU A 161 -23.07 5.06 9.39
N GLN A 162 -24.18 5.14 8.66
CA GLN A 162 -24.68 6.40 8.10
C GLN A 162 -24.96 7.44 9.19
N LYS A 163 -25.59 7.01 10.29
CA LYS A 163 -25.81 7.88 11.45
C LYS A 163 -24.48 8.38 12.04
N PHE A 164 -23.52 7.48 12.27
CA PHE A 164 -22.20 7.86 12.76
C PHE A 164 -21.53 8.92 11.88
N ILE A 165 -21.62 8.76 10.55
CA ILE A 165 -21.06 9.71 9.59
C ILE A 165 -21.73 11.08 9.66
N ASN A 166 -23.07 11.11 9.80
CA ASN A 166 -23.82 12.35 9.94
C ASN A 166 -23.52 13.09 11.24
N ASP A 167 -23.16 12.35 12.30
CA ASP A 167 -22.79 12.90 13.60
C ASP A 167 -21.32 13.41 13.64
N LEU A 168 -20.52 13.18 12.60
CA LEU A 168 -19.14 13.67 12.53
C LEU A 168 -19.11 15.20 12.35
N PRO A 169 -18.17 15.90 13.02
CA PRO A 169 -18.01 17.34 12.85
C PRO A 169 -17.64 17.69 11.41
N THR A 170 -18.27 18.75 10.89
CA THR A 170 -18.10 19.24 9.52
C THR A 170 -16.67 19.79 9.36
N GLU A 171 -15.83 19.02 8.65
CA GLU A 171 -14.63 19.43 7.89
C GLU A 171 -13.23 19.44 8.55
N ASN A 172 -13.03 19.59 9.86
CA ASN A 172 -11.65 19.75 10.39
C ASN A 172 -11.06 18.58 11.20
N GLN A 173 -11.80 17.48 11.39
CA GLN A 173 -11.35 16.35 12.24
C GLN A 173 -11.61 14.96 11.65
N VAL A 174 -12.20 14.85 10.46
CA VAL A 174 -12.34 13.54 9.82
C VAL A 174 -10.95 13.11 9.35
N THR A 175 -10.45 12.02 9.90
CA THR A 175 -9.17 11.44 9.49
C THR A 175 -9.23 11.06 8.01
N ASP A 176 -8.17 11.40 7.26
CA ASP A 176 -8.01 10.97 5.87
C ASP A 176 -7.55 9.49 5.75
N ASN A 177 -7.38 8.80 6.87
CA ASN A 177 -6.88 7.42 6.89
C ASN A 177 -8.00 6.41 7.13
N CYS A 178 -8.20 5.52 6.15
CA CYS A 178 -9.29 4.55 6.15
C CYS A 178 -9.26 3.65 7.40
N ASN A 179 -8.08 3.17 7.81
CA ASN A 179 -7.93 2.34 9.00
C ASN A 179 -8.38 3.06 10.29
N ILE A 180 -8.00 4.33 10.46
CA ILE A 180 -8.38 5.12 11.65
C ILE A 180 -9.88 5.38 11.65
N PHE A 181 -10.48 5.73 10.51
CA PHE A 181 -11.93 5.96 10.40
C PHE A 181 -12.73 4.74 10.85
N TRP A 182 -12.44 3.56 10.26
CA TRP A 182 -13.16 2.34 10.57
C TRP A 182 -12.93 1.88 12.01
N SER A 183 -11.71 2.07 12.54
CA SER A 183 -11.43 1.82 13.96
C SER A 183 -12.29 2.69 14.87
N ASN A 184 -12.38 3.99 14.58
CA ASN A 184 -13.22 4.92 15.36
C ASN A 184 -14.69 4.53 15.31
N PHE A 185 -15.21 4.15 14.14
CA PHE A 185 -16.58 3.66 14.03
C PHE A 185 -16.80 2.40 14.88
N PHE A 186 -15.96 1.37 14.75
CA PHE A 186 -16.14 0.11 15.49
C PHE A 186 -15.90 0.20 16.99
N LEU A 187 -15.20 1.24 17.45
CA LEU A 187 -15.04 1.58 18.87
C LEU A 187 -16.13 2.51 19.41
N SER A 188 -16.98 3.07 18.53
CA SER A 188 -18.11 3.90 18.94
C SER A 188 -19.27 3.06 19.51
N GLU A 189 -20.18 3.71 20.24
CA GLU A 189 -21.40 3.08 20.75
C GLU A 189 -22.25 2.46 19.63
N LEU A 190 -22.29 3.12 18.46
CA LEU A 190 -23.03 2.65 17.29
C LEU A 190 -22.38 1.42 16.63
N GLY A 191 -21.04 1.41 16.51
CA GLY A 191 -20.31 0.35 15.80
C GLY A 191 -19.90 -0.86 16.64
N THR A 192 -20.01 -0.78 17.98
CA THR A 192 -19.56 -1.87 18.87
C THR A 192 -20.27 -3.20 18.58
N ASN A 193 -21.57 -3.15 18.26
CA ASN A 193 -22.40 -4.33 17.98
C ASN A 193 -22.61 -4.60 16.47
N CYS A 194 -21.91 -3.88 15.59
CA CYS A 194 -22.01 -4.10 14.15
C CYS A 194 -21.14 -5.29 13.71
N HIS A 195 -21.63 -6.51 13.95
CA HIS A 195 -20.87 -7.74 13.73
C HIS A 195 -20.73 -8.10 12.25
N GLU A 196 -21.78 -7.93 11.44
CA GLU A 196 -21.74 -8.26 10.01
C GLU A 196 -20.80 -7.32 9.25
N LEU A 197 -20.87 -6.03 9.55
CA LEU A 197 -20.00 -5.01 8.99
C LEU A 197 -18.55 -5.17 9.45
N LYS A 198 -18.31 -5.60 10.70
CA LYS A 198 -16.97 -5.98 11.18
C LYS A 198 -16.39 -7.14 10.40
N ARG A 199 -17.20 -8.13 10.00
CA ARG A 199 -16.73 -9.27 9.19
C ARG A 199 -16.28 -8.80 7.80
N ILE A 200 -17.05 -7.92 7.15
CA ILE A 200 -16.66 -7.32 5.88
C ILE A 200 -15.37 -6.51 6.03
N ALA A 201 -15.29 -5.64 7.04
CA ALA A 201 -14.10 -4.84 7.31
C ALA A 201 -12.87 -5.70 7.64
N SER A 202 -13.05 -6.81 8.37
CA SER A 202 -11.97 -7.75 8.66
C SER A 202 -11.43 -8.36 7.37
N PHE A 203 -12.30 -8.75 6.43
CA PHE A 203 -11.85 -9.24 5.13
C PHE A 203 -11.07 -8.16 4.37
N PHE A 204 -11.64 -6.95 4.29
CA PHE A 204 -11.05 -5.82 3.58
C PHE A 204 -9.67 -5.42 4.12
N PHE A 205 -9.52 -5.26 5.44
CA PHE A 205 -8.26 -4.86 6.08
C PHE A 205 -7.24 -5.99 6.21
N CYS A 206 -7.62 -7.25 5.98
CA CYS A 206 -6.67 -8.33 5.81
C CYS A 206 -5.89 -8.23 4.48
N LEU A 207 -6.39 -7.48 3.50
CA LEU A 207 -5.70 -7.29 2.22
C LEU A 207 -4.54 -6.29 2.40
N PRO A 208 -3.28 -6.73 2.24
CA PRO A 208 -2.14 -5.84 2.41
C PRO A 208 -2.08 -4.81 1.28
N ALA A 209 -1.96 -3.52 1.62
CA ALA A 209 -1.77 -2.46 0.62
C ALA A 209 -0.41 -2.54 -0.10
N HIS A 210 0.59 -3.12 0.55
CA HIS A 210 1.93 -3.33 -0.01
C HIS A 210 2.60 -4.57 0.59
N ASN A 211 3.61 -5.08 -0.09
CA ASN A 211 4.37 -6.26 0.36
C ASN A 211 5.40 -5.97 1.47
N ALA A 212 5.65 -4.71 1.85
CA ALA A 212 6.73 -4.35 2.79
C ALA A 212 6.65 -5.08 4.16
N ASN A 213 5.46 -5.39 4.66
CA ASN A 213 5.30 -6.20 5.88
C ASN A 213 5.82 -7.62 5.67
N VAL A 214 5.49 -8.23 4.52
CA VAL A 214 5.97 -9.56 4.14
C VAL A 214 7.48 -9.53 3.86
N GLU A 215 7.99 -8.49 3.20
CA GLU A 215 9.43 -8.32 2.97
C GLU A 215 10.23 -8.16 4.27
N ARG A 216 9.66 -7.47 5.27
CA ARG A 216 10.26 -7.37 6.61
C ARG A 216 10.36 -8.75 7.26
N VAL A 217 9.30 -9.57 7.17
CA VAL A 217 9.31 -10.97 7.63
C VAL A 217 10.37 -11.78 6.88
N PHE A 218 10.46 -11.66 5.55
CA PHE A 218 11.49 -12.36 4.77
C PHE A 218 12.92 -11.89 5.10
N SER A 219 13.11 -10.60 5.39
CA SER A 219 14.40 -10.07 5.82
C SER A 219 14.81 -10.64 7.18
N LEU A 220 13.85 -10.76 8.11
CA LEU A 220 14.06 -11.44 9.38
C LEU A 220 14.38 -12.92 9.19
N ILE A 221 13.66 -13.63 8.31
CA ILE A 221 13.95 -15.03 7.94
C ILE A 221 15.39 -15.13 7.45
N LYS A 222 15.80 -14.34 6.46
CA LYS A 222 17.16 -14.36 5.90
C LYS A 222 18.23 -14.08 6.97
N SER A 223 17.95 -13.24 7.95
CA SER A 223 18.87 -12.97 9.06
C SER A 223 19.07 -14.17 9.99
N GLN A 224 18.03 -15.00 10.17
CA GLN A 224 18.05 -16.15 11.06
C GLN A 224 18.37 -17.46 10.34
N TRP A 225 18.10 -17.53 9.04
CA TRP A 225 18.20 -18.71 8.20
C TRP A 225 19.15 -18.41 7.03
N SER A 226 20.42 -18.69 7.24
CA SER A 226 21.44 -18.72 6.19
C SER A 226 22.06 -20.11 6.13
N ALA A 227 22.42 -20.55 4.92
CA ALA A 227 23.03 -21.86 4.68
C ALA A 227 24.32 -22.09 5.48
N GLU A 228 24.99 -21.01 5.89
CA GLU A 228 26.29 -21.03 6.56
C GLU A 228 26.19 -21.02 8.10
N ARG A 229 25.08 -20.54 8.68
CA ARG A 229 25.05 -20.19 10.12
C ARG A 229 24.04 -20.95 10.97
N ASN A 230 22.85 -21.30 10.46
CA ASN A 230 21.77 -21.86 11.29
C ASN A 230 20.91 -22.90 10.53
N LYS A 231 21.01 -24.18 10.91
CA LYS A 231 20.11 -25.27 10.47
C LYS A 231 18.84 -25.33 11.33
N LEU A 232 18.21 -24.18 11.58
CA LEU A 232 16.95 -24.16 12.31
C LEU A 232 15.86 -24.79 11.44
N LEU A 233 14.98 -25.56 12.08
CA LEU A 233 13.79 -26.09 11.42
C LEU A 233 12.86 -24.92 11.03
N PRO A 234 12.14 -25.02 9.90
CA PRO A 234 11.19 -23.99 9.47
C PRO A 234 10.18 -23.61 10.55
N GLU A 235 9.73 -24.57 11.36
CA GLU A 235 8.79 -24.35 12.47
C GLU A 235 9.41 -23.46 13.56
N THR A 236 10.68 -23.72 13.90
CA THR A 236 11.42 -22.90 14.87
C THR A 236 11.62 -21.47 14.36
N ILE A 237 11.90 -21.31 13.06
CA ILE A 237 12.01 -19.99 12.43
C ILE A 237 10.65 -19.28 12.49
N ALA A 238 9.55 -19.97 12.18
CA ALA A 238 8.20 -19.42 12.25
C ALA A 238 7.85 -18.94 13.67
N ASP A 239 8.21 -19.70 14.70
CA ASP A 239 7.91 -19.33 16.09
C ASP A 239 8.78 -18.17 16.60
N ILE A 240 10.06 -18.12 16.20
CA ILE A 240 10.93 -16.96 16.46
C ILE A 240 10.35 -15.71 15.81
N LEU A 241 9.87 -15.82 14.57
CA LEU A 241 9.26 -14.70 13.84
C LEU A 241 7.96 -14.24 14.50
N LYS A 242 7.04 -15.16 14.84
CA LYS A 242 5.80 -14.82 15.55
C LYS A 242 6.11 -14.09 16.85
N THR A 243 7.13 -14.54 17.59
CA THR A 243 7.53 -13.88 18.84
C THR A 243 8.07 -12.48 18.55
N LYS A 244 9.07 -12.35 17.67
CA LYS A 244 9.70 -11.06 17.38
C LYS A 244 8.77 -10.04 16.72
N TYR A 245 7.81 -10.52 15.91
CA TYR A 245 6.89 -9.67 15.16
C TYR A 245 5.71 -9.22 16.02
N ASN A 246 5.20 -10.07 16.92
CA ASN A 246 4.04 -9.74 17.75
C ASN A 246 4.39 -9.05 19.08
N PHE A 247 5.63 -9.16 19.56
CA PHE A 247 6.08 -8.50 20.77
C PHE A 247 7.00 -7.31 20.43
N ASP A 248 6.42 -6.11 20.36
CA ASP A 248 7.17 -4.86 20.22
C ASP A 248 7.73 -4.40 21.58
N MET A 249 8.55 -5.28 22.18
CA MET A 249 9.15 -5.09 23.50
C MET A 249 10.63 -5.44 23.43
N THR A 250 11.45 -4.66 24.14
CA THR A 250 12.83 -5.07 24.43
C THR A 250 12.83 -6.34 25.28
N CYS A 251 13.92 -7.10 25.26
CA CYS A 251 14.04 -8.30 26.11
C CYS A 251 13.80 -7.99 27.59
N GLN A 252 14.21 -6.81 28.06
CA GLN A 252 13.97 -6.36 29.43
C GLN A 252 12.47 -6.12 29.68
N GLN A 253 11.78 -5.40 28.79
CA GLN A 253 10.34 -5.16 28.90
C GLN A 253 9.53 -6.45 28.79
N PHE A 254 9.93 -7.37 27.92
CA PHE A 254 9.29 -8.68 27.80
C PHE A 254 9.49 -9.54 29.04
N TYR A 255 10.70 -9.52 29.62
CA TYR A 255 10.98 -10.17 30.90
C TYR A 255 10.14 -9.60 32.04
N ASP A 256 10.05 -8.27 32.12
CA ASP A 256 9.20 -7.58 33.09
C ASP A 256 7.71 -7.89 32.85
N TYR A 257 7.25 -7.95 31.60
CA TYR A 257 5.89 -8.35 31.23
C TYR A 257 5.55 -9.77 31.70
N LEU A 258 6.45 -10.74 31.47
CA LEU A 258 6.27 -12.12 31.89
C LEU A 258 6.22 -12.27 33.42
N LEU A 259 7.04 -11.52 34.15
CA LEU A 259 7.13 -11.64 35.60
C LEU A 259 6.11 -10.80 36.37
N LYS A 260 5.78 -9.60 35.87
CA LYS A 260 4.98 -8.59 36.58
C LYS A 260 3.58 -8.40 35.98
N GLY A 261 3.39 -8.66 34.69
CA GLY A 261 2.15 -8.38 33.97
C GLY A 261 1.14 -9.52 34.06
N ASP A 262 1.39 -10.64 33.36
CA ASP A 262 0.43 -11.75 33.27
C ASP A 262 1.07 -13.11 33.62
N LYS A 263 0.91 -13.52 34.88
CA LYS A 263 1.40 -14.82 35.39
C LYS A 263 0.78 -16.02 34.66
N ASN A 264 -0.35 -15.85 33.95
CA ASN A 264 -0.95 -16.92 33.18
C ASN A 264 -0.11 -17.28 31.96
N VAL A 265 0.62 -16.33 31.38
CA VAL A 265 1.51 -16.60 30.23
C VAL A 265 2.62 -17.56 30.63
N LEU A 266 3.30 -17.32 31.76
CA LEU A 266 4.31 -18.24 32.29
C LEU A 266 3.73 -19.61 32.66
N LYS A 267 2.53 -19.64 33.24
CA LYS A 267 1.82 -20.89 33.55
C LYS A 267 1.48 -21.68 32.29
N ASN A 268 1.03 -21.01 31.23
CA ASN A 268 0.70 -21.61 29.94
C ASN A 268 1.96 -22.12 29.22
N ILE A 269 3.05 -21.35 29.23
CA ILE A 269 4.36 -21.75 28.70
C ILE A 269 4.90 -22.97 29.47
N GLY A 270 4.75 -23.02 30.79
CA GLY A 270 5.15 -24.16 31.62
C GLY A 270 4.20 -25.36 31.54
N SER A 271 2.99 -25.18 31.01
CA SER A 271 1.98 -26.23 30.96
C SER A 271 2.29 -27.26 29.86
N SER A 272 1.85 -28.50 30.09
CA SER A 272 1.87 -29.56 29.07
C SER A 272 0.80 -29.39 27.99
N LEU A 273 -0.19 -28.50 28.20
CA LEU A 273 -1.30 -28.26 27.26
C LEU A 273 -0.82 -27.81 25.88
N LYS A 274 0.33 -27.14 25.79
CA LYS A 274 0.94 -26.72 24.53
C LYS A 274 1.36 -27.87 23.60
N TYR A 275 1.42 -29.10 24.11
CA TYR A 275 1.72 -30.31 23.32
C TYR A 275 0.47 -31.11 22.95
N ASN A 276 -0.70 -30.74 23.48
CA ASN A 276 -1.97 -31.42 23.22
C ASN A 276 -2.75 -30.75 22.08
N VAL A 277 -2.06 -30.34 21.01
CA VAL A 277 -2.74 -29.99 19.77
C VAL A 277 -3.02 -31.30 19.06
N GLU A 278 -4.24 -31.84 19.23
CA GLU A 278 -4.72 -32.92 18.36
C GLU A 278 -4.69 -32.40 16.92
N LEU A 279 -3.74 -32.91 16.14
CA LEU A 279 -3.74 -32.78 14.70
C LEU A 279 -4.95 -33.55 14.20
N ASN A 280 -6.08 -32.85 14.04
CA ASN A 280 -7.20 -33.36 13.25
C ASN A 280 -6.68 -33.62 11.83
N LYS A 281 -6.44 -34.90 11.54
CA LYS A 281 -6.23 -35.41 10.18
C LYS A 281 -7.54 -35.37 9.40
#